data_AF-A0A8D8H231-F1
#
_entry.id   AF-A0A8D8H231-F1
#
_cell.length_a   1.000
_cell.length_b   1.000
_cell.length_c   1.000
_cell.angle_alpha   90.00
_cell.angle_beta   90.00
_cell.angle_gamma   90.00
#
_symmetry.space_group_name_H-M   'P 1'
#
loop_
_entity.id
_entity.type
_entity.pdbx_description
1 polymer ?
#
loop_
_entity_poly.entity_id
_entity_poly.type
_entity_poly.pdbx_seq_one_letter_code
_entity_poly.pdbx_strand_id
1 'polypeptide(L)'
;MSTTLSVEDLDFIESELSFDDKVSLLFILYGQRNPRYLSQIITIACRSPEEETHFLFDWKNHAAGPEWSSELLEALLIIQANLCLVKCGLDDDELRERFLPHVIELTSFVHPVLKGLYLLCEKMDDGVAEMMIDYLKKNHSVGILDSRFFELSLLELISEELVKLGSKSAGEECDLLLLVACFKSLDLYDLAEFCKRIADCFNKELTNKQNQSDNVQGSSNFKQIPKVEDQQQLDPDRYYILKQHAGIILIINQFKFYRDQNPELKDLLPLRPLNDRR
;
A
#
# COMPACT_ATOMS: atom_id res chain seq x y z
N MET A 1 22.76 6.53 6.71
CA MET A 1 22.46 7.63 5.76
C MET A 1 21.14 8.26 6.19
N SER A 2 20.75 9.44 5.70
CA SER A 2 19.48 10.05 6.13
C SER A 2 18.33 9.20 5.62
N THR A 3 17.45 8.73 6.50
CA THR A 3 16.27 7.91 6.14
C THR A 3 14.99 8.73 6.13
N THR A 4 15.09 10.06 6.19
CA THR A 4 13.97 10.97 6.39
C THR A 4 14.07 12.16 5.46
N LEU A 5 12.96 12.47 4.78
CA LEU A 5 12.80 13.69 3.97
C LEU A 5 12.57 14.90 4.87
N SER A 6 13.15 16.03 4.47
CA SER A 6 12.92 17.35 5.01
C SER A 6 11.86 18.10 4.17
N VAL A 7 11.34 19.21 4.69
CA VAL A 7 10.36 20.03 3.96
C VAL A 7 10.98 20.68 2.72
N GLU A 8 12.28 20.94 2.75
CA GLU A 8 13.05 21.53 1.64
C GLU A 8 13.14 20.58 0.43
N ASP A 9 13.00 19.27 0.66
CA ASP A 9 13.04 18.27 -0.40
C ASP A 9 11.73 18.24 -1.22
N LEU A 10 10.63 18.84 -0.74
CA LEU A 10 9.34 18.79 -1.42
C LEU A 10 9.36 19.49 -2.78
N ASP A 11 9.91 20.70 -2.84
CA ASP A 11 10.00 21.46 -4.08
C ASP A 11 10.92 20.76 -5.09
N PHE A 12 12.01 20.15 -4.59
CA PHE A 12 12.92 19.35 -5.41
C PHE A 12 12.21 18.13 -6.02
N ILE A 13 11.55 17.32 -5.18
CA ILE A 13 10.81 16.14 -5.63
C ILE A 13 9.76 16.53 -6.66
N GLU A 14 8.99 17.59 -6.39
CA GLU A 14 7.95 18.04 -7.31
C GLU A 14 8.53 18.57 -8.63
N SER A 15 9.70 19.18 -8.64
CA SER A 15 10.37 19.62 -9.88
C SER A 15 10.88 18.45 -10.74
N GLU A 16 11.25 17.34 -10.10
CA GLU A 16 11.88 16.18 -10.74
C GLU A 16 10.87 15.17 -11.28
N LEU A 17 9.68 15.10 -10.70
CA LEU A 17 8.63 14.19 -11.13
C LEU A 17 7.98 14.67 -12.44
N SER A 18 7.71 13.72 -13.34
CA SER A 18 6.88 14.00 -14.50
C SER A 18 5.45 14.36 -14.07
N PHE A 19 4.70 15.03 -14.94
CA PHE A 19 3.31 15.36 -14.62
C PHE A 19 2.45 14.09 -14.41
N ASP A 20 2.74 13.02 -15.16
CA ASP A 20 2.12 11.71 -14.98
C ASP A 20 2.40 11.15 -13.57
N ASP A 21 3.67 11.13 -13.15
CA ASP A 21 4.06 10.66 -11.81
C ASP A 21 3.43 11.51 -10.70
N LYS A 22 3.29 12.82 -10.92
CA LYS A 22 2.60 13.72 -9.98
C LYS A 22 1.13 13.31 -9.82
N VAL A 23 0.43 13.00 -10.91
CA VAL A 23 -0.97 12.56 -10.86
C VAL A 23 -1.09 11.26 -10.05
N SER A 24 -0.26 10.27 -10.32
CA SER A 24 -0.27 8.99 -9.61
C SER A 24 0.14 9.15 -8.13
N LEU A 25 1.14 9.99 -7.84
CA LEU A 25 1.54 10.30 -6.47
C LEU A 25 0.40 10.95 -5.69
N LEU A 26 -0.22 11.98 -6.25
CA LEU A 26 -1.31 12.68 -5.59
C LEU A 26 -2.54 11.78 -5.41
N PHE A 27 -2.84 10.91 -6.38
CA PHE A 27 -3.89 9.90 -6.23
C PHE A 27 -3.71 9.07 -4.95
N ILE A 28 -2.49 8.61 -4.69
CA ILE A 28 -2.15 7.85 -3.49
C ILE A 28 -2.28 8.71 -2.22
N LEU A 29 -1.80 9.96 -2.26
CA LEU A 29 -1.74 10.85 -1.10
C LEU A 29 -3.08 11.49 -0.72
N TYR A 30 -3.95 11.80 -1.67
CA TYR A 30 -5.22 12.49 -1.44
C TYR A 30 -6.46 11.62 -1.64
N GLY A 31 -6.36 10.48 -2.33
CA GLY A 31 -7.52 9.73 -2.81
C GLY A 31 -8.51 9.32 -1.70
N GLN A 32 -8.04 9.07 -0.49
CA GLN A 32 -8.89 8.77 0.66
C GLN A 32 -9.38 10.04 1.38
N ARG A 33 -8.57 11.10 1.40
CA ARG A 33 -8.80 12.28 2.21
C ARG A 33 -9.75 13.27 1.54
N ASN A 34 -9.48 13.58 0.27
CA ASN A 34 -10.25 14.57 -0.47
C ASN A 34 -10.17 14.32 -1.99
N PRO A 35 -10.86 13.28 -2.50
CA PRO A 35 -10.80 12.91 -3.91
C PRO A 35 -11.37 14.01 -4.82
N ARG A 36 -12.43 14.71 -4.39
CA ARG A 36 -13.03 15.83 -5.16
C ARG A 36 -12.07 17.01 -5.32
N TYR A 37 -11.40 17.42 -4.25
CA TYR A 37 -10.40 18.48 -4.33
C TYR A 37 -9.26 18.09 -5.27
N LEU A 38 -8.77 16.85 -5.15
CA LEU A 38 -7.70 16.36 -6.02
C LEU A 38 -8.11 16.40 -7.51
N SER A 39 -9.30 15.88 -7.85
CA SER A 39 -9.81 15.92 -9.23
C SER A 39 -9.87 17.35 -9.77
N GLN A 40 -10.26 18.33 -8.95
CA GLN A 40 -10.32 19.74 -9.35
C GLN A 40 -8.93 20.32 -9.62
N ILE A 41 -7.96 20.14 -8.71
CA ILE A 41 -6.63 20.74 -8.88
C ILE A 41 -5.89 20.11 -10.07
N ILE A 42 -6.01 18.80 -10.29
CA ILE A 42 -5.40 18.15 -11.46
C ILE A 42 -6.10 18.62 -12.74
N THR A 43 -7.43 18.72 -12.76
CA THR A 43 -8.16 19.22 -13.94
C THR A 43 -7.73 20.64 -14.32
N ILE A 44 -7.45 21.50 -13.33
CA ILE A 44 -6.92 22.85 -13.57
C ILE A 44 -5.49 22.75 -14.12
N ALA A 45 -4.63 21.96 -13.51
CA ALA A 45 -3.24 21.81 -13.93
C ALA A 45 -3.08 21.19 -15.33
N CYS A 46 -3.97 20.28 -15.73
CA CYS A 46 -4.02 19.75 -17.09
C CYS A 46 -4.27 20.84 -18.15
N ARG A 47 -4.87 21.99 -17.78
CA ARG A 47 -5.08 23.12 -18.69
C ARG A 47 -3.87 24.05 -18.80
N SER A 48 -2.96 23.99 -17.82
CA SER A 48 -1.75 24.80 -17.73
C SER A 48 -0.55 23.94 -17.29
N PRO A 49 -0.10 22.97 -18.11
CA PRO A 49 0.94 22.02 -17.71
C PRO A 49 2.34 22.64 -17.57
N GLU A 50 2.55 23.85 -18.09
CA GLU A 50 3.83 24.57 -18.01
C GLU A 50 3.99 25.40 -16.73
N GLU A 51 2.93 25.55 -15.92
CA GLU A 51 3.01 26.29 -14.66
C GLU A 51 3.69 25.45 -13.58
N GLU A 52 4.54 26.10 -12.77
CA GLU A 52 5.10 25.48 -11.58
C GLU A 52 3.95 25.09 -10.63
N THR A 53 3.99 23.84 -10.17
CA THR A 53 3.01 23.28 -9.25
C THR A 53 3.62 23.21 -7.85
N HIS A 54 2.78 23.35 -6.81
CA HIS A 54 3.18 23.23 -5.40
C HIS A 54 2.30 22.22 -4.65
N PHE A 55 1.91 21.14 -5.32
CA PHE A 55 0.98 20.14 -4.81
C PHE A 55 1.49 19.45 -3.54
N LEU A 56 2.79 19.14 -3.45
CA LEU A 56 3.35 18.46 -2.28
C LEU A 56 3.42 19.38 -1.07
N PHE A 57 3.71 20.65 -1.28
CA PHE A 57 3.69 21.65 -0.22
C PHE A 57 2.26 21.86 0.31
N ASP A 58 1.29 21.98 -0.60
CA ASP A 58 -0.13 22.10 -0.25
C ASP A 58 -0.63 20.84 0.48
N TRP A 59 -0.27 19.66 0.01
CA TRP A 59 -0.58 18.39 0.67
C TRP A 59 -0.03 18.33 2.09
N LYS A 60 1.26 18.63 2.26
CA LYS A 60 1.93 18.56 3.56
C LYS A 60 1.30 19.52 4.57
N ASN A 61 0.79 20.67 4.13
CA ASN A 61 0.22 21.67 5.04
C ASN A 61 -1.27 21.45 5.35
N HIS A 62 -2.04 20.85 4.43
CA HIS A 62 -3.49 20.76 4.56
C HIS A 62 -4.02 19.35 4.84
N ALA A 63 -3.26 18.30 4.51
CA ALA A 63 -3.76 16.93 4.52
C ALA A 63 -2.84 15.93 5.24
N ALA A 64 -1.53 16.19 5.27
CA ALA A 64 -0.57 15.22 5.78
C ALA A 64 -0.54 15.13 7.32
N GLY A 65 -0.26 13.93 7.81
CA GLY A 65 -0.12 13.65 9.24
C GLY A 65 1.28 13.91 9.79
N PRO A 66 1.55 13.57 11.07
CA PRO A 66 2.88 13.70 11.67
C PRO A 66 3.93 12.82 10.98
N GLU A 67 3.51 11.71 10.36
CA GLU A 67 4.36 10.76 9.65
C GLU A 67 4.45 11.02 8.14
N TRP A 68 4.13 12.25 7.70
CA TRP A 68 4.09 12.65 6.28
C TRP A 68 5.35 12.25 5.50
N SER A 69 6.53 12.32 6.13
CA SER A 69 7.81 11.97 5.51
C SER A 69 7.85 10.50 5.13
N SER A 70 7.37 9.61 6.01
CA SER A 70 7.30 8.18 5.74
C SER A 70 6.17 7.83 4.77
N GLU A 71 5.05 8.54 4.84
CA GLU A 71 3.94 8.39 3.89
C GLU A 71 4.37 8.77 2.46
N LEU A 72 5.07 9.89 2.30
CA LEU A 72 5.57 10.35 1.01
C LEU A 72 6.62 9.37 0.45
N LEU A 73 7.53 8.88 1.28
CA LEU A 73 8.51 7.87 0.87
C LEU A 73 7.85 6.58 0.37
N GLU A 74 6.87 6.07 1.12
CA GLU A 74 6.13 4.88 0.69
C GLU A 74 5.38 5.12 -0.62
N ALA A 75 4.73 6.28 -0.78
CA ALA A 75 4.03 6.63 -2.01
C ALA A 75 4.98 6.76 -3.22
N LEU A 76 6.13 7.42 -3.06
CA LEU A 76 7.17 7.53 -4.10
C LEU A 76 7.73 6.17 -4.51
N LEU A 77 7.89 5.24 -3.56
CA LEU A 77 8.30 3.87 -3.86
C LEU A 77 7.21 3.08 -4.59
N ILE A 78 5.93 3.29 -4.23
CA ILE A 78 4.80 2.65 -4.90
C ILE A 78 4.77 3.06 -6.37
N ILE A 79 4.92 4.36 -6.68
CA ILE A 79 4.98 4.87 -8.06
C ILE A 79 6.33 4.66 -8.74
N GLN A 80 7.27 3.97 -8.09
CA GLN A 80 8.59 3.64 -8.63
C GLN A 80 9.43 4.87 -9.03
N ALA A 81 9.29 5.99 -8.31
CA ALA A 81 10.08 7.22 -8.49
C ALA A 81 11.53 7.06 -7.97
N ASN A 82 12.18 5.93 -8.26
CA ASN A 82 13.47 5.53 -7.70
C ASN A 82 14.57 6.53 -8.02
N LEU A 83 14.57 7.09 -9.24
CA LEU A 83 15.57 8.08 -9.65
C LEU A 83 15.48 9.36 -8.80
N CYS A 84 14.26 9.81 -8.49
CA CYS A 84 14.03 10.96 -7.62
C CYS A 84 14.55 10.67 -6.20
N LEU A 85 14.22 9.49 -5.66
CA LEU A 85 14.67 9.06 -4.33
C LEU A 85 16.21 8.96 -4.23
N VAL A 86 16.87 8.41 -5.24
CA VAL A 86 18.34 8.34 -5.31
C VAL A 86 18.96 9.74 -5.37
N LYS A 87 18.36 10.69 -6.10
CA LYS A 87 18.83 12.08 -6.14
C LYS A 87 18.66 12.80 -4.80
N CYS A 88 17.67 12.44 -3.99
CA CYS A 88 17.53 12.89 -2.61
C CYS A 88 18.57 12.26 -1.65
N GLY A 89 19.47 11.40 -2.15
CA GLY A 89 20.50 10.74 -1.35
C GLY A 89 19.98 9.58 -0.50
N LEU A 90 18.84 9.00 -0.87
CA LEU A 90 18.23 7.86 -0.18
C LEU A 90 18.70 6.54 -0.78
N ASP A 91 18.78 5.51 0.06
CA ASP A 91 19.12 4.16 -0.34
C ASP A 91 17.85 3.40 -0.79
N ASP A 92 17.78 3.09 -2.10
CA ASP A 92 16.63 2.42 -2.71
C ASP A 92 16.44 0.99 -2.17
N ASP A 93 17.53 0.26 -1.92
CA ASP A 93 17.45 -1.12 -1.43
C ASP A 93 16.92 -1.15 0.01
N GLU A 94 17.43 -0.28 0.88
CA GLU A 94 16.95 -0.13 2.26
C GLU A 94 15.45 0.23 2.29
N LEU A 95 15.03 1.15 1.42
CA LEU A 95 13.65 1.60 1.30
C LEU A 95 12.72 0.48 0.80
N ARG A 96 13.14 -0.29 -0.20
CA ARG A 96 12.36 -1.41 -0.74
C ARG A 96 12.19 -2.53 0.27
N GLU A 97 13.23 -2.86 1.03
CA GLU A 97 13.14 -3.83 2.12
C GLU A 97 12.20 -3.36 3.22
N ARG A 98 12.19 -2.05 3.52
CA ARG A 98 11.34 -1.47 4.56
C ARG A 98 9.86 -1.40 4.18
N PHE A 99 9.53 -0.96 2.97
CA PHE A 99 8.16 -0.64 2.57
C PHE A 99 7.50 -1.71 1.69
N LEU A 100 8.29 -2.58 1.04
CA LEU A 100 7.81 -3.64 0.14
C LEU A 100 6.71 -3.13 -0.83
N PRO A 101 7.03 -2.10 -1.64
CA PRO A 101 6.02 -1.38 -2.45
C PRO A 101 5.29 -2.28 -3.45
N HIS A 102 5.87 -3.39 -3.87
CA HIS A 102 5.25 -4.32 -4.83
C HIS A 102 4.26 -5.32 -4.21
N VAL A 103 4.27 -5.47 -2.88
CA VAL A 103 3.38 -6.41 -2.17
C VAL A 103 2.12 -5.65 -1.75
N ILE A 104 0.99 -5.91 -2.40
CA ILE A 104 -0.28 -5.18 -2.18
C ILE A 104 -0.77 -5.34 -0.74
N GLU A 105 -0.53 -6.51 -0.16
CA GLU A 105 -0.92 -6.90 1.18
C GLU A 105 -0.18 -6.11 2.27
N LEU A 106 0.95 -5.50 1.92
CA LEU A 106 1.79 -4.79 2.86
C LEU A 106 1.75 -3.30 2.56
N THR A 107 1.29 -2.52 3.54
CA THR A 107 1.38 -1.06 3.53
C THR A 107 1.50 -0.56 4.96
N SER A 108 2.27 0.49 5.18
CA SER A 108 2.55 1.02 6.52
C SER A 108 1.84 2.34 6.79
N PHE A 109 1.88 3.27 5.84
CA PHE A 109 1.41 4.65 5.96
C PHE A 109 0.39 5.00 4.88
N VAL A 110 0.48 4.37 3.71
CA VAL A 110 -0.46 4.57 2.59
C VAL A 110 -1.72 3.70 2.74
N HIS A 111 -2.85 4.16 2.20
CA HIS A 111 -4.09 3.37 2.19
C HIS A 111 -3.95 2.10 1.31
N PRO A 112 -4.18 0.87 1.83
CA PRO A 112 -3.93 -0.36 1.09
C PRO A 112 -4.75 -0.48 -0.20
N VAL A 113 -6.01 -0.02 -0.18
CA VAL A 113 -6.86 -0.06 -1.37
C VAL A 113 -6.39 0.93 -2.42
N LEU A 114 -5.86 2.11 -2.04
CA LEU A 114 -5.32 3.07 -3.02
C LEU A 114 -4.06 2.52 -3.68
N LYS A 115 -3.16 1.91 -2.90
CA LYS A 115 -2.01 1.18 -3.44
C LYS A 115 -2.46 0.11 -4.43
N GLY A 116 -3.45 -0.69 -4.06
CA GLY A 116 -4.02 -1.73 -4.93
C GLY A 116 -4.62 -1.16 -6.22
N LEU A 117 -5.39 -0.07 -6.12
CA LEU A 117 -6.01 0.59 -7.26
C LEU A 117 -4.97 1.26 -8.18
N TYR A 118 -3.91 1.84 -7.64
CA TYR A 118 -2.79 2.33 -8.45
C TYR A 118 -2.11 1.17 -9.20
N LEU A 119 -1.81 0.06 -8.51
CA LEU A 119 -1.23 -1.12 -9.17
C LEU A 119 -2.20 -1.80 -10.17
N LEU A 120 -3.50 -1.52 -10.09
CA LEU A 120 -4.47 -1.90 -11.11
C LEU A 120 -4.30 -1.00 -12.35
N CYS A 121 -4.13 0.32 -12.17
CA CYS A 121 -3.82 1.25 -13.26
C CYS A 121 -2.57 0.79 -14.04
N GLU A 122 -1.48 0.46 -13.32
CA GLU A 122 -0.22 -0.03 -13.91
C GLU A 122 -0.36 -1.34 -14.70
N LYS A 123 -1.44 -2.10 -14.49
CA LYS A 123 -1.71 -3.36 -15.21
C LYS A 123 -2.49 -3.16 -16.50
N MET A 124 -3.01 -1.96 -16.73
CA MET A 124 -3.81 -1.64 -17.91
C MET A 124 -2.96 -0.85 -18.89
N ASP A 125 -3.20 -1.07 -20.17
CA ASP A 125 -2.74 -0.14 -21.20
C ASP A 125 -3.81 0.95 -21.44
N ASP A 126 -3.44 1.98 -22.19
CA ASP A 126 -4.32 3.11 -22.51
C ASP A 126 -5.62 2.64 -23.20
N GLY A 127 -5.55 1.62 -24.05
CA GLY A 127 -6.71 1.09 -24.76
C GLY A 127 -7.73 0.43 -23.84
N VAL A 128 -7.25 -0.36 -22.87
CA VAL A 128 -8.09 -0.97 -21.83
C VAL A 128 -8.70 0.11 -20.93
N ALA A 129 -7.92 1.11 -20.55
CA ALA A 129 -8.41 2.23 -19.74
C ALA A 129 -9.52 3.02 -20.48
N GLU A 130 -9.32 3.34 -21.75
CA GLU A 130 -10.32 4.01 -22.60
C GLU A 130 -11.61 3.18 -22.72
N MET A 131 -11.49 1.87 -23.00
CA MET A 131 -12.65 0.97 -23.07
C MET A 131 -13.45 0.95 -21.77
N MET A 132 -12.75 0.96 -20.63
CA MET A 132 -13.37 0.98 -19.31
C MET A 132 -14.10 2.30 -19.04
N ILE A 133 -13.48 3.43 -19.36
CA ILE A 133 -14.09 4.77 -19.24
C ILE A 133 -15.35 4.86 -20.09
N ASP A 134 -15.27 4.41 -21.35
CA ASP A 134 -16.40 4.37 -22.28
C ASP A 134 -17.57 3.54 -21.75
N TYR A 135 -17.27 2.37 -21.17
CA TYR A 135 -18.27 1.50 -20.58
C TYR A 135 -18.94 2.16 -19.36
N LEU A 136 -18.15 2.78 -18.48
CA LEU A 136 -18.66 3.47 -17.29
C LEU A 136 -19.55 4.65 -17.67
N LYS A 137 -19.16 5.46 -18.67
CA LYS A 137 -19.95 6.59 -19.17
C LYS A 137 -21.30 6.14 -19.73
N LYS A 138 -21.31 5.06 -20.51
CA LYS A 138 -22.53 4.54 -21.15
C LYS A 138 -23.51 3.95 -20.13
N ASN A 139 -23.00 3.26 -19.10
CA ASN A 139 -23.83 2.43 -18.22
C ASN A 139 -24.15 3.03 -16.85
N HIS A 140 -23.34 3.98 -16.36
CA HIS A 140 -23.44 4.44 -14.96
C HIS A 140 -23.71 5.94 -14.82
N SER A 141 -23.93 6.69 -15.90
CA SER A 141 -24.18 8.14 -15.88
C SER A 141 -23.17 8.93 -15.01
N VAL A 142 -21.96 8.41 -14.89
CA VAL A 142 -20.90 9.03 -14.10
C VAL A 142 -20.31 10.15 -14.92
N GLY A 143 -20.14 11.34 -14.32
CA GLY A 143 -19.49 12.49 -14.93
C GLY A 143 -17.99 12.32 -15.08
N ILE A 144 -17.53 11.15 -15.53
CA ILE A 144 -16.11 10.83 -15.68
C ILE A 144 -15.50 11.83 -16.65
N LEU A 145 -14.52 12.58 -16.14
CA LEU A 145 -13.70 13.48 -16.93
C LEU A 145 -13.02 12.67 -18.04
N ASP A 146 -13.12 13.15 -19.29
CA ASP A 146 -12.22 12.68 -20.36
C ASP A 146 -10.81 13.07 -19.97
N SER A 147 -10.10 12.10 -19.42
CA SER A 147 -8.74 12.22 -18.94
C SER A 147 -7.96 11.02 -19.43
N ARG A 148 -6.73 11.26 -19.87
CA ARG A 148 -5.78 10.18 -20.16
C ARG A 148 -5.40 9.38 -18.91
N PHE A 149 -5.61 9.95 -17.73
CA PHE A 149 -5.29 9.36 -16.43
C PHE A 149 -6.50 8.58 -15.91
N PHE A 150 -6.36 7.26 -15.80
CA PHE A 150 -7.41 6.42 -15.22
C PHE A 150 -7.59 6.68 -13.71
N GLU A 151 -6.55 7.14 -13.02
CA GLU A 151 -6.59 7.58 -11.63
C GLU A 151 -7.66 8.65 -11.41
N LEU A 152 -7.84 9.60 -12.34
CA LEU A 152 -8.90 10.61 -12.23
C LEU A 152 -10.29 9.99 -12.35
N SER A 153 -10.45 8.97 -13.18
CA SER A 153 -11.71 8.22 -13.28
C SER A 153 -12.00 7.49 -11.97
N LEU A 154 -10.98 6.89 -11.35
CA LEU A 154 -11.11 6.26 -10.03
C LEU A 154 -11.45 7.27 -8.93
N LEU A 155 -10.84 8.45 -8.93
CA LEU A 155 -11.18 9.52 -7.97
C LEU A 155 -12.63 9.97 -8.09
N GLU A 156 -13.17 10.03 -9.31
CA GLU A 156 -14.58 10.34 -9.54
C GLU A 156 -15.47 9.24 -8.97
N LEU A 157 -15.16 7.97 -9.23
CA LEU A 157 -15.90 6.83 -8.68
C LEU A 157 -15.85 6.79 -7.14
N ILE A 158 -14.72 7.16 -6.54
CA ILE A 158 -14.56 7.28 -5.08
C ILE A 158 -15.37 8.48 -4.57
N SER A 159 -15.35 9.61 -5.26
CA SER A 159 -16.06 10.83 -4.89
C SER A 159 -17.59 10.69 -4.92
N GLU A 160 -18.09 9.86 -5.83
CA GLU A 160 -19.51 9.54 -5.97
C GLU A 160 -19.93 8.30 -5.14
N GLU A 161 -19.04 7.81 -4.27
CA GLU A 161 -19.26 6.64 -3.39
C GLU A 161 -19.61 5.33 -4.13
N LEU A 162 -19.37 5.27 -5.44
CA LEU A 162 -19.53 4.09 -6.28
C LEU A 162 -18.40 3.07 -6.05
N VAL A 163 -17.24 3.57 -5.60
CA VAL A 163 -16.12 2.78 -5.11
C VAL A 163 -15.86 3.19 -3.67
N LYS A 164 -15.89 2.24 -2.74
CA LYS A 164 -15.62 2.50 -1.33
C LYS A 164 -14.27 1.94 -0.95
N LEU A 165 -13.37 2.83 -0.52
CA LEU A 165 -12.04 2.43 -0.06
C LEU A 165 -12.11 1.67 1.28
N GLY A 166 -13.15 1.90 2.08
CA GLY A 166 -13.26 1.38 3.44
C GLY A 166 -12.33 2.12 4.41
N SER A 167 -12.47 1.82 5.70
CA SER A 167 -11.69 2.46 6.76
C SER A 167 -11.47 1.48 7.91
N LYS A 168 -10.19 1.17 8.15
CA LYS A 168 -9.79 0.28 9.25
C LYS A 168 -10.11 0.87 10.63
N SER A 169 -10.16 2.20 10.77
CA SER A 169 -10.48 2.87 12.04
C SER A 169 -11.98 2.94 12.29
N ALA A 170 -12.80 3.05 11.24
CA ALA A 170 -14.26 3.10 11.34
C ALA A 170 -14.92 1.71 11.25
N GLY A 171 -14.16 0.66 10.90
CA GLY A 171 -14.73 -0.68 10.70
C GLY A 171 -15.50 -0.81 9.39
N GLU A 172 -15.22 0.05 8.41
CA GLU A 172 -15.90 0.07 7.12
C GLU A 172 -15.17 -0.81 6.11
N GLU A 173 -15.93 -1.68 5.44
CA GLU A 173 -15.41 -2.57 4.41
C GLU A 173 -15.14 -1.82 3.10
N CYS A 174 -14.19 -2.34 2.33
CA CYS A 174 -13.93 -1.93 0.97
C CYS A 174 -14.95 -2.57 0.02
N ASP A 175 -15.50 -1.78 -0.90
CA ASP A 175 -16.41 -2.21 -1.95
C ASP A 175 -15.89 -1.78 -3.33
N LEU A 176 -15.44 -2.76 -4.11
CA LEU A 176 -14.98 -2.61 -5.50
C LEU A 176 -15.90 -3.36 -6.49
N LEU A 177 -17.13 -3.72 -6.10
CA LEU A 177 -18.02 -4.57 -6.91
C LEU A 177 -18.33 -3.97 -8.27
N LEU A 178 -18.47 -2.65 -8.36
CA LEU A 178 -18.70 -1.96 -9.63
C LEU A 178 -17.54 -2.21 -10.61
N LEU A 179 -16.30 -2.04 -10.17
CA LEU A 179 -15.11 -2.27 -10.99
C LEU A 179 -15.03 -3.74 -11.43
N VAL A 180 -15.27 -4.68 -10.50
CA VAL A 180 -15.30 -6.11 -10.80
C VAL A 180 -16.36 -6.45 -11.84
N ALA A 181 -17.56 -5.86 -11.74
CA ALA A 181 -18.64 -6.06 -12.70
C ALA A 181 -18.27 -5.51 -14.08
N CYS A 182 -17.70 -4.31 -14.15
CA CYS A 182 -17.29 -3.67 -15.40
C CYS A 182 -16.19 -4.49 -16.11
N PHE A 183 -15.15 -4.92 -15.40
CA PHE A 183 -14.10 -5.75 -15.99
C PHE A 183 -14.64 -7.08 -16.51
N LYS A 184 -15.57 -7.72 -15.80
CA LYS A 184 -16.23 -8.94 -16.29
C LYS A 184 -17.06 -8.70 -17.55
N SER A 185 -17.79 -7.59 -17.64
CA SER A 185 -18.57 -7.24 -18.82
C SER A 185 -17.71 -6.97 -20.05
N LEU A 186 -16.44 -6.62 -19.86
CA LEU A 186 -15.46 -6.40 -20.91
C LEU A 186 -14.57 -7.64 -21.18
N ASP A 187 -14.91 -8.79 -20.59
CA ASP A 187 -14.12 -10.03 -20.66
C ASP A 187 -12.67 -9.91 -20.12
N LEU A 188 -12.42 -8.94 -19.24
CA LEU A 188 -11.14 -8.68 -18.57
C LEU A 188 -11.06 -9.39 -17.21
N TYR A 189 -11.14 -10.73 -17.25
CA TYR A 189 -11.26 -11.56 -16.04
C TYR A 189 -10.07 -11.45 -15.08
N ASP A 190 -8.85 -11.31 -15.60
CA ASP A 190 -7.64 -11.18 -14.78
C ASP A 190 -7.65 -9.89 -13.95
N LEU A 191 -8.10 -8.77 -14.54
CA LEU A 191 -8.27 -7.50 -13.84
C LEU A 191 -9.41 -7.56 -12.82
N ALA A 192 -10.50 -8.24 -13.16
CA ALA A 192 -11.61 -8.48 -12.23
C ALA A 192 -11.17 -9.29 -11.00
N GLU A 193 -10.34 -10.32 -11.19
CA GLU A 193 -9.76 -11.11 -10.10
C GLU A 193 -8.78 -10.28 -9.26
N PHE A 194 -7.97 -9.44 -9.91
CA PHE A 194 -7.07 -8.52 -9.22
C PHE A 194 -7.84 -7.54 -8.33
N CYS A 195 -8.93 -6.93 -8.82
CA CYS A 195 -9.81 -6.07 -8.02
C CYS A 195 -10.40 -6.80 -6.81
N LYS A 196 -10.88 -8.03 -7.00
CA LYS A 196 -11.39 -8.85 -5.88
C LYS A 196 -10.31 -9.11 -4.85
N ARG A 197 -9.09 -9.42 -5.29
CA ARG A 197 -7.96 -9.66 -4.38
C ARG A 197 -7.65 -8.44 -3.52
N ILE A 198 -7.71 -7.23 -4.09
CA ILE A 198 -7.54 -5.98 -3.32
C ILE A 198 -8.57 -5.88 -2.20
N ALA A 199 -9.86 -6.04 -2.54
CA ALA A 199 -10.96 -5.95 -1.58
C ALA A 199 -10.87 -7.05 -0.51
N ASP A 200 -10.60 -8.30 -0.92
CA ASP A 200 -10.45 -9.43 -0.01
C ASP A 200 -9.30 -9.24 0.97
N CYS A 201 -8.13 -8.76 0.51
CA CYS A 201 -7.00 -8.52 1.40
C CYS A 201 -7.33 -7.44 2.45
N PHE A 202 -8.00 -6.36 2.05
CA PHE A 202 -8.43 -5.32 3.00
C PHE A 202 -9.47 -5.83 4.00
N ASN A 203 -10.53 -6.50 3.52
CA ASN A 203 -11.66 -6.93 4.34
C ASN A 203 -11.30 -8.11 5.27
N LYS A 204 -10.38 -9.01 4.85
CA LYS A 204 -9.84 -10.08 5.73
C LYS A 204 -9.07 -9.52 6.92
N GLU A 205 -8.29 -8.47 6.72
CA GLU A 205 -7.59 -7.82 7.83
C GLU A 205 -8.56 -7.15 8.81
N LEU A 206 -9.67 -6.58 8.31
CA LEU A 206 -10.70 -5.96 9.12
C LEU A 206 -11.38 -7.00 10.03
N THR A 207 -11.83 -8.12 9.44
CA THR A 207 -12.49 -9.22 10.16
C THR A 207 -11.55 -9.89 11.17
N ASN A 208 -10.27 -10.07 10.83
CA ASN A 208 -9.27 -10.60 11.77
C ASN A 208 -9.07 -9.71 13.01
N LYS A 209 -9.17 -8.37 12.86
CA LYS A 209 -9.08 -7.43 13.99
C LYS A 209 -10.34 -7.41 14.86
N GLN A 210 -11.53 -7.57 14.25
CA GLN A 210 -12.79 -7.68 15.00
C GLN A 210 -12.86 -8.99 15.80
N ASN A 211 -12.44 -10.12 15.21
CA ASN A 211 -12.38 -11.41 15.91
C ASN A 211 -11.34 -11.46 17.06
N GLN A 212 -10.34 -10.58 17.06
CA GLN A 212 -9.44 -10.39 18.21
C GLN A 212 -10.06 -9.52 19.31
N SER A 213 -11.05 -8.68 18.99
CA SER A 213 -11.77 -7.85 19.96
C SER A 213 -12.93 -8.61 20.63
N ASP A 214 -13.59 -9.53 19.91
CA ASP A 214 -14.74 -10.29 20.44
C ASP A 214 -14.35 -11.48 21.36
N ASN A 215 -13.08 -11.87 21.41
CA ASN A 215 -12.59 -12.90 22.34
C ASN A 215 -12.17 -12.36 23.72
N VAL A 216 -12.45 -11.10 24.06
CA VAL A 216 -12.13 -10.51 25.38
C VAL A 216 -13.33 -10.49 26.35
N GLN A 217 -14.55 -10.83 25.91
CA GLN A 217 -15.69 -10.96 26.83
C GLN A 217 -15.81 -12.39 27.38
N GLY A 218 -14.84 -12.77 28.22
CA GLY A 218 -14.87 -14.11 28.80
C GLY A 218 -13.74 -14.45 29.77
N SER A 219 -13.20 -13.49 30.52
CA SER A 219 -12.63 -13.71 31.87
C SER A 219 -12.09 -12.38 32.41
N SER A 220 -12.86 -11.80 33.31
CA SER A 220 -12.49 -10.67 34.15
C SER A 220 -11.28 -11.03 35.02
N ASN A 221 -10.11 -10.53 34.63
CA ASN A 221 -9.09 -9.93 35.52
C ASN A 221 -7.85 -9.49 34.71
N PHE A 222 -7.97 -8.43 33.90
CA PHE A 222 -6.79 -7.70 33.43
C PHE A 222 -6.43 -6.64 34.47
N LYS A 223 -5.45 -6.99 35.32
CA LYS A 223 -4.64 -6.00 36.01
C LYS A 223 -3.91 -5.16 34.96
N GLN A 224 -3.78 -3.88 35.28
CA GLN A 224 -3.07 -2.84 34.56
C GLN A 224 -1.79 -3.33 33.88
N ILE A 225 -1.57 -2.88 32.64
CA ILE A 225 -0.30 -2.99 31.91
C ILE A 225 0.80 -2.38 32.81
N PRO A 226 1.79 -3.14 33.28
CA PRO A 226 2.93 -2.56 33.96
C PRO A 226 3.76 -1.79 32.94
N LYS A 227 4.21 -0.59 33.34
CA LYS A 227 5.36 0.05 32.70
C LYS A 227 6.50 -0.96 32.63
N VAL A 228 7.17 -0.98 31.48
CA VAL A 228 8.37 -1.78 31.25
C VAL A 228 9.47 -1.28 32.18
N GLU A 229 9.59 -1.93 33.33
CA GLU A 229 10.82 -2.03 34.09
C GLU A 229 11.03 -3.51 34.40
N ASP A 230 12.15 -4.01 33.91
CA ASP A 230 12.88 -5.22 34.28
C ASP A 230 12.19 -6.59 34.34
N GLN A 231 12.79 -7.51 33.56
CA GLN A 231 12.85 -8.95 33.80
C GLN A 231 11.51 -9.68 33.90
N GLN A 232 10.88 -9.96 32.76
CA GLN A 232 9.82 -10.96 32.69
C GLN A 232 10.29 -12.19 31.94
N GLN A 233 10.22 -13.33 32.63
CA GLN A 233 10.39 -14.67 32.09
C GLN A 233 9.51 -14.81 30.85
N LEU A 234 10.16 -14.78 29.67
CA LEU A 234 9.52 -15.14 28.42
C LEU A 234 9.07 -16.60 28.53
N ASP A 235 7.80 -16.85 28.23
CA ASP A 235 7.30 -18.20 28.00
C ASP A 235 8.18 -18.86 26.93
N PRO A 236 8.94 -19.92 27.25
CA PRO A 236 9.93 -20.50 26.33
C PRO A 236 9.31 -21.05 25.05
N ASP A 237 7.99 -21.31 25.07
CA ASP A 237 7.26 -21.86 23.93
C ASP A 237 6.67 -20.79 23.00
N ARG A 238 6.92 -19.49 23.28
CA ARG A 238 6.35 -18.39 22.49
C ARG A 238 7.39 -17.40 22.04
N TYR A 239 7.42 -17.16 20.73
CA TYR A 239 8.23 -16.11 20.13
C TYR A 239 7.37 -14.86 19.91
N TYR A 240 7.75 -13.75 20.53
CA TYR A 240 7.05 -12.47 20.41
C TYR A 240 7.68 -11.63 19.31
N ILE A 241 6.89 -11.32 18.27
CA ILE A 241 7.32 -10.47 17.16
C ILE A 241 7.07 -9.01 17.54
N LEU A 242 8.13 -8.24 17.73
CA LEU A 242 8.06 -6.80 17.93
C LEU A 242 8.21 -6.10 16.58
N LYS A 243 7.30 -5.16 16.27
CA LYS A 243 7.32 -4.37 15.03
C LYS A 243 8.67 -3.67 14.78
N GLN A 244 9.38 -3.33 15.86
CA GLN A 244 10.69 -2.65 15.85
C GLN A 244 11.86 -3.58 15.47
N HIS A 245 11.65 -4.90 15.53
CA HIS A 245 12.66 -5.95 15.29
C HIS A 245 12.16 -6.98 14.27
N ALA A 246 11.24 -6.59 13.39
CA ALA A 246 10.66 -7.48 12.40
C ALA A 246 11.73 -7.87 11.36
N GLY A 247 12.41 -8.99 11.60
CA GLY A 247 13.29 -9.66 10.64
C GLY A 247 12.58 -10.78 9.89
N ILE A 248 13.35 -11.58 9.15
CA ILE A 248 12.84 -12.77 8.44
C ILE A 248 12.51 -13.87 9.45
N ILE A 249 11.29 -14.38 9.43
CA ILE A 249 10.86 -15.51 10.25
C ILE A 249 10.75 -16.74 9.35
N LEU A 250 11.69 -17.67 9.48
CA LEU A 250 11.65 -18.96 8.81
C LEU A 250 10.90 -19.97 9.68
N ILE A 251 9.66 -20.29 9.31
CA ILE A 251 8.88 -21.34 9.97
C ILE A 251 9.12 -22.65 9.22
N ILE A 252 9.92 -23.54 9.81
CA ILE A 252 10.11 -24.89 9.27
C ILE A 252 9.15 -25.84 9.98
N ASN A 253 8.06 -26.19 9.29
CA ASN A 253 7.10 -27.18 9.76
C ASN A 253 7.56 -28.61 9.44
N GLN A 254 8.77 -28.98 9.87
CA GLN A 254 9.30 -30.33 9.73
C GLN A 254 9.80 -30.84 11.07
N PHE A 255 9.34 -32.04 11.45
CA PHE A 255 9.74 -32.70 12.69
C PHE A 255 11.04 -33.50 12.57
N LYS A 256 11.47 -33.83 11.34
CA LYS A 256 12.68 -34.62 11.07
C LYS A 256 13.49 -33.97 9.97
N PHE A 257 14.75 -33.68 10.27
CA PHE A 257 15.70 -33.14 9.31
C PHE A 257 16.67 -34.24 8.88
N TYR A 258 17.01 -34.28 7.59
CA TYR A 258 18.03 -35.18 7.07
C TYR A 258 19.14 -34.36 6.42
N ARG A 259 20.35 -34.92 6.39
CA ARG A 259 21.48 -34.30 5.70
C ARG A 259 21.37 -34.63 4.21
N ASP A 260 21.36 -33.59 3.37
CA ASP A 260 21.41 -33.77 1.93
C ASP A 260 22.73 -34.47 1.53
N GLN A 261 22.65 -35.42 0.59
CA GLN A 261 23.80 -36.17 0.09
C GLN A 261 24.27 -35.68 -1.28
N ASN A 262 23.67 -34.63 -1.83
CA ASN A 262 24.12 -34.04 -3.08
C ASN A 262 25.57 -33.52 -2.93
N PRO A 263 26.53 -34.03 -3.72
CA PRO A 263 27.94 -33.63 -3.63
C PRO A 263 28.16 -32.14 -3.95
N GLU A 264 27.29 -31.52 -4.74
CA GLU A 264 27.38 -30.09 -5.10
C GLU A 264 27.02 -29.16 -3.93
N LEU A 265 26.22 -29.64 -2.97
CA LEU A 265 25.78 -28.86 -1.82
C LEU A 265 26.65 -29.10 -0.59
N LYS A 266 27.68 -29.95 -0.70
CA LYS A 266 28.50 -30.41 0.42
C LYS A 266 29.18 -29.26 1.17
N ASP A 267 29.60 -28.23 0.46
CA ASP A 267 30.27 -27.05 1.03
C ASP A 267 29.31 -26.12 1.78
N LEU A 268 28.01 -26.20 1.47
CA LEU A 268 26.95 -25.43 2.13
C LEU A 268 26.38 -26.14 3.36
N LEU A 269 26.70 -27.42 3.55
CA LEU A 269 26.23 -28.20 4.69
C LEU A 269 27.13 -28.00 5.92
N PRO A 270 26.58 -27.87 7.13
CA PRO A 270 27.37 -27.72 8.34
C PRO A 270 28.34 -28.91 8.52
N LEU A 271 29.60 -28.63 8.86
CA LEU A 271 30.67 -29.64 8.98
C LEU A 271 30.34 -30.76 9.99
N ARG A 272 29.51 -30.47 10.98
CA ARG A 272 29.04 -31.43 11.99
C ARG A 272 27.56 -31.74 11.76
N PRO A 273 27.12 -33.00 11.90
CA PRO A 273 25.70 -33.33 11.90
C PRO A 273 25.01 -32.63 13.08
N LEU A 274 23.78 -32.19 12.86
CA LEU A 274 22.94 -31.65 13.93
C LEU A 274 22.56 -32.79 14.87
N ASN A 275 22.70 -32.57 16.17
CA ASN A 275 22.28 -33.55 17.17
C ASN A 275 20.76 -33.57 17.27
N ASP A 276 20.18 -34.76 17.50
CA ASP A 276 18.78 -34.86 17.88
C ASP A 276 18.54 -34.10 19.19
N ARG A 277 17.57 -33.18 19.17
CA ARG A 277 17.10 -32.53 20.39
C ARG A 277 16.36 -33.60 21.23
N ARG A 278 16.82 -33.82 22.47
CA ARG A 278 16.12 -34.65 23.45
C ARG A 278 14.87 -33.96 23.97
#